data_AF-A7N852-F1
#
_entry.id   AF-A7N852-F1
#
_cell.length_a   1.000
_cell.length_b   1.000
_cell.length_c   1.000
_cell.angle_alpha   90.00
_cell.angle_beta   90.00
_cell.angle_gamma   90.00
#
_symmetry.space_group_name_H-M   'P 1'
#
loop_
_entity.id
_entity.type
_entity.pdbx_description
1 polymer ?
#
loop_
_entity_poly.entity_id
_entity_poly.type
_entity_poly.pdbx_seq_one_letter_code
_entity_poly.pdbx_strand_id
1 'polypeptide(L)'
;MSLHQSVIGFIHVGLAHHITEGFIRMNIRPSKGLVVTGLSTVLSLAAMQVAHASNSPNCSDVLAGNKTAVSQKMTVLLGEDITQSNLVTTVVPAENNPFVTEALVSVSNDVSPNGLLPKKSLEEIQQVRENIEKAGVEVSKLQKTFEVAFVSLIDGHCQFSTNKLTTNAKIDFDHLEGLSAYSIPALLAMVDKSYTIAEVRIEAEKARAAEIEREKERQREMAAAAAAARYQDANVLVRVEKFDGANVTFSVTNLSSDGELQPNFNTFRAYQTDKGELIYKSESLLSLVDSEGNGLTTIGIAELGPDSGTEMNISPGETRKFITSIKSEVAPEMKLSLEFPAKVINTDEAFTLSFTDSVAMATAGLN
;
A
#
# COMPACT_ATOMS: atom_id res chain seq x y z
N MET A 1 -12.60 3.42 37.88
CA MET A 1 -12.87 4.24 39.09
C MET A 1 -11.58 5.03 39.34
N SER A 2 -11.51 6.30 38.92
CA SER A 2 -12.12 7.49 39.53
C SER A 2 -11.45 7.91 40.83
N LEU A 3 -10.87 9.12 40.82
CA LEU A 3 -10.76 10.00 41.98
C LEU A 3 -10.84 11.47 41.51
N HIS A 4 -11.54 12.30 42.30
CA HIS A 4 -11.93 13.68 42.02
C HIS A 4 -10.72 14.66 41.98
N GLN A 5 -10.68 15.79 41.26
CA GLN A 5 -11.68 16.82 40.86
C GLN A 5 -11.85 17.97 41.88
N SER A 6 -11.25 19.13 41.59
CA SER A 6 -11.63 20.53 41.93
C SER A 6 -10.58 21.45 41.26
N VAL A 7 -10.82 22.37 40.31
CA VAL A 7 -11.91 23.34 40.01
C VAL A 7 -11.77 24.67 40.78
N ILE A 8 -12.10 25.79 40.10
CA ILE A 8 -11.97 27.22 40.45
C ILE A 8 -10.55 27.80 40.20
N GLY A 9 -10.33 28.84 39.39
CA GLY A 9 -11.18 29.57 38.42
C GLY A 9 -11.17 31.10 38.59
N PHE A 10 -11.05 31.84 37.46
CA PHE A 10 -11.43 33.27 37.27
C PHE A 10 -10.59 34.36 37.99
N ILE A 11 -10.51 35.64 37.56
CA ILE A 11 -10.47 36.28 36.21
C ILE A 11 -10.00 37.76 36.33
N HIS A 12 -9.28 38.29 35.32
CA HIS A 12 -9.20 39.71 34.86
C HIS A 12 -8.68 40.92 35.71
N VAL A 13 -8.09 41.87 34.95
CA VAL A 13 -8.06 43.36 35.12
C VAL A 13 -7.31 43.94 36.33
N GLY A 14 -6.56 45.04 36.23
CA GLY A 14 -6.14 45.85 35.08
C GLY A 14 -5.86 47.32 35.44
N LEU A 15 -5.30 48.05 34.48
CA LEU A 15 -5.27 49.52 34.33
C LEU A 15 -4.46 50.40 35.32
N ALA A 16 -3.69 51.29 34.70
CA ALA A 16 -2.84 52.35 35.24
C ALA A 16 -3.57 53.50 35.95
N HIS A 17 -2.80 54.34 36.68
CA HIS A 17 -2.70 55.83 36.64
C HIS A 17 -1.79 56.31 37.81
N HIS A 18 -1.20 57.51 37.91
CA HIS A 18 -1.49 58.82 37.27
C HIS A 18 -0.30 59.84 37.43
N ILE A 19 -0.08 60.74 36.44
CA ILE A 19 0.57 62.10 36.48
C ILE A 19 2.01 62.25 37.05
N THR A 20 2.83 63.29 36.77
CA THR A 20 2.73 64.62 36.09
C THR A 20 4.11 64.91 35.42
N GLU A 21 4.44 65.94 34.62
CA GLU A 21 3.78 67.15 34.07
C GLU A 21 3.94 67.21 32.52
N GLY A 22 4.29 68.36 31.90
CA GLY A 22 4.67 68.43 30.48
C GLY A 22 5.34 69.74 30.00
N PHE A 23 5.76 69.69 28.73
CA PHE A 23 5.94 70.80 27.76
C PHE A 23 7.31 71.51 27.54
N ILE A 24 7.59 71.72 26.24
CA ILE A 24 8.58 72.60 25.57
C ILE A 24 10.09 72.26 25.66
N ARG A 25 10.66 71.70 24.57
CA ARG A 25 11.46 72.50 23.60
C ARG A 25 11.74 71.77 22.28
N MET A 26 11.27 72.39 21.20
CA MET A 26 11.72 72.17 19.82
C MET A 26 13.19 72.59 19.69
N ASN A 27 14.04 71.78 19.06
CA ASN A 27 15.42 72.18 18.75
C ASN A 27 15.87 71.61 17.40
N ILE A 28 16.42 72.48 16.55
CA ILE A 28 16.79 72.19 15.17
C ILE A 28 18.33 72.24 15.07
N ARG A 29 18.99 71.17 14.57
CA ARG A 29 20.11 71.20 13.59
C ARG A 29 20.76 69.82 13.35
N PRO A 30 21.54 69.63 12.26
CA PRO A 30 21.72 68.32 11.63
C PRO A 30 23.09 67.64 11.83
N SER A 31 23.13 66.34 11.53
CA SER A 31 24.32 65.59 11.10
C SER A 31 24.01 65.00 9.72
N LYS A 32 24.73 65.29 8.62
CA LYS A 32 26.16 65.08 8.33
C LYS A 32 26.62 63.62 8.43
N GLY A 33 26.64 62.96 7.27
CA GLY A 33 27.72 62.02 6.91
C GLY A 33 27.33 60.56 6.72
N LEU A 34 27.14 60.15 5.47
CA LEU A 34 27.72 58.89 5.00
C LEU A 34 28.44 59.12 3.68
N VAL A 35 29.60 58.47 3.53
CA VAL A 35 30.55 58.68 2.44
C VAL A 35 30.32 57.63 1.36
N VAL A 36 30.30 58.06 0.09
CA VAL A 36 30.55 57.18 -1.06
C VAL A 36 31.65 57.82 -1.89
N THR A 37 32.80 57.14 -1.97
CA THR A 37 33.99 57.59 -2.71
C THR A 37 34.38 56.56 -3.77
N GLY A 38 34.49 57.01 -5.03
CA GLY A 38 35.05 56.27 -6.17
C GLY A 38 34.00 55.64 -7.11
N LEU A 39 34.08 55.77 -8.44
CA LEU A 39 35.03 56.57 -9.25
C LEU A 39 34.46 56.90 -10.66
N SER A 40 34.53 58.18 -11.05
CA SER A 40 34.70 58.73 -12.42
C SER A 40 33.90 58.21 -13.65
N THR A 41 32.88 59.00 -14.03
CA THR A 41 32.68 59.66 -15.35
C THR A 41 32.87 58.91 -16.69
N VAL A 42 31.81 58.94 -17.51
CA VAL A 42 31.78 59.78 -18.73
C VAL A 42 30.42 60.50 -18.82
N LEU A 43 30.41 61.84 -18.73
CA LEU A 43 29.28 62.65 -19.24
C LEU A 43 29.58 62.97 -20.71
N SER A 44 28.67 62.58 -21.62
CA SER A 44 28.55 63.24 -22.91
C SER A 44 27.43 64.28 -22.82
N LEU A 45 27.76 65.55 -23.05
CA LEU A 45 26.78 66.63 -23.07
C LEU A 45 25.83 66.46 -24.25
N ALA A 46 24.54 66.32 -23.95
CA ALA A 46 23.45 66.69 -24.85
C ALA A 46 22.56 67.70 -24.13
N ALA A 47 22.22 68.78 -24.83
CA ALA A 47 21.53 69.99 -24.40
C ALA A 47 20.68 69.94 -23.11
N MET A 48 20.83 71.00 -22.29
CA MET A 48 19.73 71.47 -21.45
C MET A 48 18.54 71.87 -22.33
N GLN A 49 17.62 70.93 -22.56
CA GLN A 49 16.23 71.29 -22.79
C GLN A 49 15.56 71.44 -21.43
N VAL A 50 14.94 72.59 -21.18
CA VAL A 50 13.99 72.75 -20.07
C VAL A 50 12.72 72.00 -20.46
N ALA A 51 12.78 70.68 -20.37
CA ALA A 51 11.62 69.82 -20.51
C ALA A 51 10.85 69.85 -19.20
N HIS A 52 9.76 70.62 -19.15
CA HIS A 52 8.68 70.35 -18.20
C HIS A 52 8.05 69.01 -18.57
N ALA A 53 8.63 67.94 -18.04
CA ALA A 53 8.19 66.57 -18.22
C ALA A 53 8.04 65.93 -16.84
N SER A 54 6.87 66.10 -16.22
CA SER A 54 6.44 65.27 -15.09
C SER A 54 6.06 63.86 -15.58
N ASN A 55 7.01 63.20 -16.26
CA ASN A 55 6.81 61.88 -16.86
C ASN A 55 7.11 60.82 -15.81
N SER A 56 6.30 60.80 -14.74
CA SER A 56 6.15 59.63 -13.90
C SER A 56 5.81 58.43 -14.80
N PRO A 57 6.49 57.27 -14.70
CA PRO A 57 6.13 56.08 -15.46
C PRO A 57 4.64 55.74 -15.38
N ASN A 58 4.11 55.17 -16.47
CA ASN A 58 2.74 54.68 -16.52
C ASN A 58 2.66 53.30 -15.86
N CYS A 59 2.07 53.23 -14.67
CA CYS A 59 1.93 51.97 -13.94
C CYS A 59 1.06 50.96 -14.70
N SER A 60 0.11 51.44 -15.51
CA SER A 60 -0.80 50.59 -16.29
C SER A 60 -0.04 49.64 -17.24
N ASP A 61 1.01 50.14 -17.91
CA ASP A 61 1.76 49.38 -18.92
C ASP A 61 2.64 48.30 -18.27
N VAL A 62 3.27 48.66 -17.14
CA VAL A 62 4.09 47.73 -16.33
C VAL A 62 3.21 46.59 -15.78
N LEU A 63 2.03 46.92 -15.24
CA LEU A 63 1.11 45.93 -14.69
C LEU A 63 0.51 45.03 -15.78
N ALA A 64 0.12 45.59 -16.93
CA ALA A 64 -0.38 44.81 -18.06
C ALA A 64 0.65 43.81 -18.59
N GLY A 65 1.92 44.22 -18.72
CA GLY A 65 3.01 43.33 -19.14
C GLY A 65 3.24 42.17 -18.16
N ASN A 66 3.30 42.48 -16.85
CA ASN A 66 3.48 41.46 -15.82
C ASN A 66 2.28 40.51 -15.72
N LYS A 67 1.04 41.02 -15.77
CA LYS A 67 -0.18 40.20 -15.76
C LYS A 67 -0.18 39.23 -16.94
N THR A 68 0.10 39.71 -18.16
CA THR A 68 0.16 38.87 -19.37
C THR A 68 1.19 37.74 -19.23
N ALA A 69 2.39 38.03 -18.72
CA ALA A 69 3.43 37.03 -18.52
C ALA A 69 3.05 35.99 -17.45
N VAL A 70 2.36 36.39 -16.38
CA VAL A 70 1.91 35.49 -15.32
C VAL A 70 0.71 34.66 -15.77
N SER A 71 -0.27 35.23 -16.47
CA SER A 71 -1.37 34.51 -17.12
C SER A 71 -0.86 33.35 -17.98
N GLN A 72 0.11 33.61 -18.86
CA GLN A 72 0.72 32.59 -19.72
C GLN A 72 1.38 31.46 -18.91
N LYS A 73 2.12 31.80 -17.84
CA LYS A 73 2.69 30.78 -16.94
C LYS A 73 1.61 29.99 -16.21
N MET A 74 0.52 30.64 -15.83
CA MET A 74 -0.57 30.02 -15.08
C MET A 74 -1.27 28.95 -15.92
N THR A 75 -1.64 29.29 -17.16
CA THR A 75 -2.19 28.33 -18.14
C THR A 75 -1.23 27.16 -18.39
N VAL A 76 0.09 27.39 -18.41
CA VAL A 76 1.08 26.30 -18.59
C VAL A 76 1.20 25.41 -17.35
N LEU A 77 1.11 25.97 -16.14
CA LEU A 77 1.28 25.22 -14.89
C LEU A 77 0.02 24.47 -14.45
N LEU A 78 -1.16 25.11 -14.60
CA LEU A 78 -2.44 24.66 -14.05
C LEU A 78 -3.50 24.36 -15.13
N GLY A 79 -3.21 24.54 -16.42
CA GLY A 79 -4.18 24.46 -17.51
C GLY A 79 -5.08 25.70 -17.66
N GLU A 80 -5.34 26.40 -16.56
CA GLU A 80 -6.26 27.54 -16.46
C GLU A 80 -5.55 28.82 -15.99
N ASP A 81 -6.08 30.00 -16.34
CA ASP A 81 -5.59 31.28 -15.81
C ASP A 81 -6.41 31.76 -14.61
N ILE A 82 -6.00 31.34 -13.41
CA ILE A 82 -6.64 31.75 -12.15
C ILE A 82 -6.42 33.23 -11.80
N THR A 83 -5.52 33.95 -12.48
CA THR A 83 -5.12 35.33 -12.11
C THR A 83 -6.07 36.42 -12.60
N GLN A 84 -7.07 36.05 -13.42
CA GLN A 84 -8.07 37.00 -13.89
C GLN A 84 -9.13 37.25 -12.83
N SER A 85 -9.27 38.49 -12.40
CA SER A 85 -10.48 38.94 -11.70
C SER A 85 -11.64 38.99 -12.70
N ASN A 86 -12.79 38.42 -12.34
CA ASN A 86 -14.02 38.61 -13.10
C ASN A 86 -14.49 40.06 -12.88
N LEU A 87 -14.09 40.98 -13.77
CA LEU A 87 -14.34 42.42 -13.65
C LEU A 87 -15.83 42.83 -13.56
N VAL A 88 -16.75 41.89 -13.81
CA VAL A 88 -18.22 42.06 -13.65
C VAL A 88 -18.71 41.65 -12.25
N THR A 89 -17.99 40.73 -11.59
CA THR A 89 -18.32 40.18 -10.26
C THR A 89 -17.03 40.02 -9.45
N THR A 90 -16.67 41.08 -8.70
CA THR A 90 -15.46 41.14 -7.89
C THR A 90 -15.58 40.28 -6.62
N VAL A 91 -15.67 38.97 -6.81
CA VAL A 91 -15.66 37.98 -5.72
C VAL A 91 -14.21 37.63 -5.44
N VAL A 92 -13.65 38.23 -4.41
CA VAL A 92 -12.33 37.87 -3.89
C VAL A 92 -12.44 36.53 -3.16
N PRO A 93 -11.52 35.57 -3.36
CA PRO A 93 -11.51 34.33 -2.58
C PRO A 93 -11.41 34.59 -1.07
N ALA A 94 -12.08 33.76 -0.28
CA ALA A 94 -12.08 33.86 1.19
C ALA A 94 -11.97 32.46 1.83
N GLU A 95 -11.66 32.40 3.12
CA GLU A 95 -11.50 31.13 3.87
C GLU A 95 -12.70 30.18 3.72
N ASN A 96 -13.92 30.72 3.79
CA ASN A 96 -15.17 29.98 3.66
C ASN A 96 -15.60 29.72 2.21
N ASN A 97 -14.96 30.36 1.23
CA ASN A 97 -15.21 30.16 -0.20
C ASN A 97 -13.93 30.46 -1.01
N PRO A 98 -12.99 29.49 -1.09
CA PRO A 98 -11.69 29.71 -1.74
C PRO A 98 -11.73 29.56 -3.27
N PHE A 99 -12.82 29.06 -3.85
CA PHE A 99 -12.93 28.74 -5.29
C PHE A 99 -14.12 29.48 -5.93
N VAL A 100 -13.91 30.77 -6.19
CA VAL A 100 -14.97 31.73 -6.56
C VAL A 100 -15.06 32.06 -8.06
N THR A 101 -14.13 31.53 -8.86
CA THR A 101 -14.10 31.69 -10.33
C THR A 101 -14.16 30.34 -11.01
N GLU A 102 -14.62 30.30 -12.26
CA GLU A 102 -14.70 29.06 -13.05
C GLU A 102 -13.33 28.39 -13.20
N ALA A 103 -12.27 29.17 -13.45
CA ALA A 103 -10.89 28.68 -13.48
C ALA A 103 -10.45 28.02 -12.16
N LEU A 104 -10.79 28.61 -11.00
CA LEU A 104 -10.49 28.02 -9.70
C LEU A 104 -11.27 26.73 -9.43
N VAL A 105 -12.55 26.68 -9.84
CA VAL A 105 -13.39 25.49 -9.73
C VAL A 105 -12.89 24.38 -10.65
N SER A 106 -12.46 24.71 -11.87
CA SER A 106 -11.83 23.80 -12.85
C SER A 106 -10.60 23.13 -12.23
N VAL A 107 -9.62 23.93 -11.78
CA VAL A 107 -8.40 23.41 -11.13
C VAL A 107 -8.71 22.63 -9.84
N SER A 108 -9.67 23.09 -9.02
CA SER A 108 -10.08 22.38 -7.79
C SER A 108 -10.70 20.99 -8.09
N ASN A 109 -11.47 20.86 -9.16
CA ASN A 109 -12.02 19.57 -9.59
C ASN A 109 -10.92 18.60 -10.06
N ASP A 110 -9.95 19.10 -10.84
CA ASP A 110 -8.83 18.30 -11.33
C ASP A 110 -7.96 17.76 -10.19
N VAL A 111 -7.72 18.56 -9.15
CA VAL A 111 -6.93 18.16 -7.97
C VAL A 111 -7.75 17.56 -6.82
N SER A 112 -9.03 17.29 -7.06
CA SER A 112 -9.97 16.85 -6.02
C SER A 112 -9.60 15.46 -5.47
N PRO A 113 -9.66 15.26 -4.13
CA PRO A 113 -9.54 13.94 -3.50
C PRO A 113 -10.59 12.91 -3.93
N ASN A 114 -11.68 13.34 -4.57
CA ASN A 114 -12.72 12.48 -5.14
C ASN A 114 -12.62 12.35 -6.68
N GLY A 115 -11.65 13.05 -7.30
CA GLY A 115 -11.48 13.15 -8.74
C GLY A 115 -10.57 12.05 -9.34
N LEU A 116 -9.81 12.43 -10.36
CA LEU A 116 -8.85 11.53 -11.03
C LEU A 116 -7.46 11.56 -10.40
N LEU A 117 -7.09 12.64 -9.68
CA LEU A 117 -5.75 12.80 -9.12
C LEU A 117 -5.30 11.62 -8.21
N PRO A 118 -6.11 11.07 -7.28
CA PRO A 118 -5.69 9.93 -6.45
C PRO A 118 -5.50 8.59 -7.20
N LYS A 119 -5.88 8.54 -8.49
CA LYS A 119 -5.72 7.36 -9.36
C LYS A 119 -4.41 7.37 -10.14
N LYS A 120 -3.72 8.51 -10.18
CA LYS A 120 -2.40 8.69 -10.80
C LYS A 120 -1.27 8.09 -9.96
N SER A 121 -0.03 8.16 -10.46
CA SER A 121 1.16 7.80 -9.69
C SER A 121 1.50 8.88 -8.64
N LEU A 122 2.29 8.52 -7.61
CA LEU A 122 2.70 9.48 -6.57
C LEU A 122 3.58 10.61 -7.15
N GLU A 123 4.39 10.29 -8.16
CA GLU A 123 5.24 11.24 -8.88
C GLU A 123 4.39 12.25 -9.69
N GLU A 124 3.32 11.79 -10.35
CA GLU A 124 2.39 12.68 -11.04
C GLU A 124 1.67 13.63 -10.06
N ILE A 125 1.23 13.12 -8.90
CA ILE A 125 0.57 13.93 -7.87
C ILE A 125 1.55 14.96 -7.30
N GLN A 126 2.81 14.56 -7.05
CA GLN A 126 3.87 15.46 -6.61
C GLN A 126 4.17 16.55 -7.65
N GLN A 127 4.16 16.22 -8.94
CA GLN A 127 4.39 17.22 -9.99
C GLN A 127 3.27 18.27 -10.05
N VAL A 128 2.01 17.86 -9.84
CA VAL A 128 0.87 18.77 -9.71
C VAL A 128 1.03 19.68 -8.48
N ARG A 129 1.47 19.13 -7.35
CA ARG A 129 1.78 19.88 -6.12
C ARG A 129 2.79 21.00 -6.38
N GLU A 130 3.92 20.66 -7.00
CA GLU A 130 4.96 21.63 -7.36
C GLU A 130 4.46 22.72 -8.32
N ASN A 131 3.58 22.37 -9.27
CA ASN A 131 3.03 23.34 -10.22
C ASN A 131 2.16 24.39 -9.51
N ILE A 132 1.39 23.98 -8.49
CA ILE A 132 0.62 24.89 -7.64
C ILE A 132 1.54 25.75 -6.74
N GLU A 133 2.64 25.20 -6.22
CA GLU A 133 3.64 26.01 -5.49
C GLU A 133 4.30 27.06 -6.40
N LYS A 134 4.69 26.67 -7.63
CA LYS A 134 5.23 27.59 -8.65
C LYS A 134 4.22 28.67 -9.02
N ALA A 135 2.94 28.30 -9.17
CA ALA A 135 1.84 29.25 -9.38
C ALA A 135 1.71 30.25 -8.22
N GLY A 136 1.77 29.79 -6.97
CA GLY A 136 1.76 30.65 -5.77
C GLY A 136 2.90 31.65 -5.72
N VAL A 137 4.10 31.24 -6.13
CA VAL A 137 5.26 32.14 -6.24
C VAL A 137 5.03 33.22 -7.30
N GLU A 138 4.47 32.88 -8.46
CA GLU A 138 4.20 33.87 -9.52
C GLU A 138 3.04 34.81 -9.19
N VAL A 139 1.96 34.32 -8.55
CA VAL A 139 0.88 35.17 -7.99
C VAL A 139 1.43 36.15 -6.97
N SER A 140 2.27 35.68 -6.04
CA SER A 140 2.89 36.51 -5.00
C SER A 140 3.83 37.58 -5.58
N LYS A 141 4.53 37.28 -6.69
CA LYS A 141 5.34 38.27 -7.41
C LYS A 141 4.46 39.33 -8.07
N LEU A 142 3.38 38.92 -8.72
CA LEU A 142 2.44 39.83 -9.38
C LEU A 142 1.77 40.76 -8.34
N GLN A 143 1.27 40.21 -7.24
CA GLN A 143 0.69 40.95 -6.11
C GLN A 143 1.66 42.06 -5.63
N LYS A 144 2.95 41.74 -5.43
CA LYS A 144 3.98 42.72 -5.05
C LYS A 144 4.24 43.78 -6.13
N THR A 145 4.12 43.45 -7.41
CA THR A 145 4.21 44.45 -8.49
C THR A 145 3.05 45.45 -8.41
N PHE A 146 1.83 44.98 -8.12
CA PHE A 146 0.68 45.85 -7.87
C PHE A 146 0.87 46.70 -6.59
N GLU A 147 1.36 46.11 -5.49
CA GLU A 147 1.67 46.82 -4.24
C GLU A 147 2.65 47.98 -4.47
N VAL A 148 3.79 47.70 -5.13
CA VAL A 148 4.80 48.72 -5.48
C VAL A 148 4.23 49.81 -6.40
N ALA A 149 3.34 49.44 -7.34
CA ALA A 149 2.66 50.40 -8.20
C ALA A 149 1.73 51.35 -7.40
N PHE A 150 1.03 50.85 -6.38
CA PHE A 150 0.19 51.69 -5.51
C PHE A 150 0.99 52.58 -4.56
N VAL A 151 2.09 52.08 -3.98
CA VAL A 151 3.01 52.93 -3.19
C VAL A 151 3.58 54.04 -4.07
N SER A 152 4.04 53.69 -5.28
CA SER A 152 4.59 54.66 -6.24
C SER A 152 3.56 55.68 -6.73
N LEU A 153 2.27 55.32 -6.76
CA LEU A 153 1.17 56.25 -7.05
C LEU A 153 0.97 57.27 -5.92
N ILE A 154 1.02 56.81 -4.66
CA ILE A 154 0.88 57.67 -3.46
C ILE A 154 2.05 58.66 -3.37
N ASP A 155 3.27 58.19 -3.64
CA ASP A 155 4.49 59.02 -3.63
C ASP A 155 4.63 59.92 -4.88
N GLY A 156 3.69 59.85 -5.84
CA GLY A 156 3.71 60.64 -7.08
C GLY A 156 4.76 60.22 -8.10
N HIS A 157 5.47 59.11 -7.86
CA HIS A 157 6.48 58.54 -8.77
C HIS A 157 5.86 57.76 -9.94
N CYS A 158 4.59 57.36 -9.87
CA CYS A 158 3.90 56.62 -10.91
C CYS A 158 2.47 57.16 -11.11
N GLN A 159 1.92 57.01 -12.31
CA GLN A 159 0.53 57.40 -12.59
C GLN A 159 -0.21 56.32 -13.38
N PHE A 160 -1.52 56.25 -13.17
CA PHE A 160 -2.46 55.54 -14.04
C PHE A 160 -3.12 56.56 -14.97
N SER A 161 -3.35 56.21 -16.23
CA SER A 161 -3.87 57.17 -17.22
C SER A 161 -5.34 57.57 -16.99
N THR A 162 -6.10 56.78 -16.20
CA THR A 162 -7.44 57.13 -15.73
C THR A 162 -7.74 56.51 -14.36
N ASN A 163 -8.65 57.12 -13.58
CA ASN A 163 -9.13 56.55 -12.31
C ASN A 163 -9.72 55.15 -12.48
N LYS A 164 -10.33 54.83 -13.63
CA LYS A 164 -10.89 53.50 -13.92
C LYS A 164 -9.80 52.42 -13.93
N LEU A 165 -8.63 52.72 -14.46
CA LEU A 165 -7.50 51.77 -14.45
C LEU A 165 -6.95 51.58 -13.04
N THR A 166 -6.89 52.63 -12.22
CA THR A 166 -6.54 52.51 -10.79
C THR A 166 -7.52 51.60 -10.05
N THR A 167 -8.83 51.76 -10.27
CA THR A 167 -9.86 50.91 -9.66
C THR A 167 -9.73 49.45 -10.10
N ASN A 168 -9.58 49.21 -11.41
CA ASN A 168 -9.38 47.85 -11.94
C ASN A 168 -8.11 47.20 -11.37
N ALA A 169 -7.02 47.95 -11.25
CA ALA A 169 -5.79 47.45 -10.66
C ALA A 169 -5.97 47.08 -9.17
N LYS A 170 -6.80 47.82 -8.43
CA LYS A 170 -7.07 47.52 -7.01
C LYS A 170 -7.88 46.24 -6.87
N ILE A 171 -8.87 46.04 -7.75
CA ILE A 171 -9.64 44.79 -7.85
C ILE A 171 -8.72 43.60 -8.17
N ASP A 172 -7.80 43.75 -9.14
CA ASP A 172 -6.82 42.72 -9.47
C ASP A 172 -5.89 42.41 -8.28
N PHE A 173 -5.42 43.43 -7.54
CA PHE A 173 -4.61 43.23 -6.34
C PHE A 173 -5.35 42.47 -5.24
N ASP A 174 -6.59 42.86 -4.94
CA ASP A 174 -7.41 42.22 -3.91
C ASP A 174 -7.73 40.76 -4.29
N HIS A 175 -7.96 40.49 -5.58
CA HIS A 175 -8.10 39.13 -6.10
C HIS A 175 -6.82 38.31 -5.92
N LEU A 176 -5.65 38.88 -6.26
CA LEU A 176 -4.34 38.22 -6.09
C LEU A 176 -4.00 37.96 -4.61
N GLU A 177 -4.41 38.85 -3.70
CA GLU A 177 -4.30 38.65 -2.25
C GLU A 177 -5.21 37.50 -1.78
N GLY A 178 -6.46 37.43 -2.24
CA GLY A 178 -7.36 36.32 -1.93
C GLY A 178 -6.86 34.97 -2.49
N LEU A 179 -6.27 34.97 -3.69
CA LEU A 179 -5.64 33.79 -4.28
C LEU A 179 -4.47 33.28 -3.42
N SER A 180 -3.56 34.16 -3.01
CA SER A 180 -2.37 33.80 -2.23
C SER A 180 -2.72 33.40 -0.80
N ALA A 181 -3.71 34.04 -0.17
CA ALA A 181 -4.15 33.76 1.19
C ALA A 181 -5.03 32.50 1.33
N TYR A 182 -5.92 32.23 0.35
CA TYR A 182 -6.96 31.20 0.51
C TYR A 182 -6.96 30.14 -0.60
N SER A 183 -7.02 30.53 -1.87
CA SER A 183 -7.20 29.57 -2.97
C SER A 183 -6.02 28.62 -3.11
N ILE A 184 -4.79 29.13 -3.10
CA ILE A 184 -3.59 28.33 -3.35
C ILE A 184 -3.29 27.37 -2.18
N PRO A 185 -3.37 27.79 -0.90
CA PRO A 185 -3.34 26.85 0.23
C PRO A 185 -4.43 25.77 0.17
N ALA A 186 -5.65 26.11 -0.25
CA ALA A 186 -6.74 25.15 -0.37
C ALA A 186 -6.50 24.12 -1.50
N LEU A 187 -5.96 24.53 -2.65
CA LEU A 187 -5.55 23.61 -3.72
C LEU A 187 -4.43 22.66 -3.24
N LEU A 188 -3.42 23.17 -2.53
CA LEU A 188 -2.34 22.34 -1.96
C LEU A 188 -2.90 21.30 -0.97
N ALA A 189 -3.80 21.70 -0.09
CA ALA A 189 -4.45 20.77 0.85
C ALA A 189 -5.27 19.67 0.15
N MET A 190 -5.90 19.97 -1.00
CA MET A 190 -6.59 18.97 -1.84
C MET A 190 -5.60 18.01 -2.51
N VAL A 191 -4.45 18.48 -2.99
CA VAL A 191 -3.39 17.64 -3.54
C VAL A 191 -2.78 16.74 -2.46
N ASP A 192 -2.42 17.31 -1.30
CA ASP A 192 -1.86 16.55 -0.16
C ASP A 192 -2.84 15.45 0.28
N LYS A 193 -4.15 15.75 0.34
CA LYS A 193 -5.17 14.75 0.65
C LYS A 193 -5.31 13.68 -0.43
N SER A 194 -5.19 14.06 -1.70
CA SER A 194 -5.18 13.12 -2.85
C SER A 194 -3.97 12.19 -2.82
N TYR A 195 -2.80 12.70 -2.41
CA TYR A 195 -1.57 11.93 -2.23
C TYR A 195 -1.76 10.84 -1.18
N THR A 196 -2.27 11.17 0.02
CA THR A 196 -2.53 10.17 1.07
C THR A 196 -3.51 9.08 0.63
N ILE A 197 -4.52 9.43 -0.18
CA ILE A 197 -5.46 8.43 -0.73
C ILE A 197 -4.74 7.50 -1.73
N ALA A 198 -3.85 8.04 -2.57
CA ALA A 198 -3.05 7.25 -3.51
C ALA A 198 -2.07 6.31 -2.80
N GLU A 199 -1.39 6.76 -1.74
CA GLU A 199 -0.52 5.91 -0.90
C GLU A 199 -1.29 4.71 -0.33
N VAL A 200 -2.42 4.96 0.33
CA VAL A 200 -3.27 3.92 0.93
C VAL A 200 -3.77 2.93 -0.13
N ARG A 201 -4.14 3.42 -1.32
CA ARG A 201 -4.53 2.57 -2.46
C ARG A 201 -3.38 1.65 -2.90
N ILE A 202 -2.18 2.21 -3.08
CA ILE A 202 -1.00 1.48 -3.56
C ILE A 202 -0.58 0.39 -2.56
N GLU A 203 -0.56 0.68 -1.26
CA GLU A 203 -0.26 -0.33 -0.24
C GLU A 203 -1.33 -1.43 -0.17
N ALA A 204 -2.62 -1.08 -0.30
CA ALA A 204 -3.70 -2.06 -0.37
C ALA A 204 -3.64 -2.93 -1.65
N GLU A 205 -3.11 -2.41 -2.76
CA GLU A 205 -2.85 -3.18 -3.98
C GLU A 205 -1.65 -4.14 -3.81
N LYS A 206 -0.53 -3.67 -3.25
CA LYS A 206 0.64 -4.51 -2.90
C LYS A 206 0.27 -5.66 -1.96
N ALA A 207 -0.48 -5.38 -0.90
CA ALA A 207 -0.90 -6.39 0.07
C ALA A 207 -1.79 -7.48 -0.59
N ARG A 208 -2.71 -7.08 -1.48
CA ARG A 208 -3.54 -8.03 -2.24
C ARG A 208 -2.72 -8.86 -3.23
N ALA A 209 -1.77 -8.26 -3.93
CA ALA A 209 -0.87 -8.98 -4.84
C ALA A 209 -0.02 -10.03 -4.09
N ALA A 210 0.53 -9.67 -2.92
CA ALA A 210 1.30 -10.59 -2.09
C ALA A 210 0.45 -11.77 -1.59
N GLU A 211 -0.80 -11.54 -1.18
CA GLU A 211 -1.69 -12.63 -0.76
C GLU A 211 -2.10 -13.55 -1.92
N ILE A 212 -2.32 -13.00 -3.12
CA ILE A 212 -2.58 -13.79 -4.33
C ILE A 212 -1.39 -14.71 -4.67
N GLU A 213 -0.15 -14.25 -4.54
CA GLU A 213 1.01 -15.11 -4.77
C GLU A 213 1.17 -16.20 -3.69
N ARG A 214 0.92 -15.89 -2.41
CA ARG A 214 0.88 -16.92 -1.34
C ARG A 214 -0.21 -17.98 -1.57
N GLU A 215 -1.38 -17.57 -2.06
CA GLU A 215 -2.46 -18.51 -2.38
C GLU A 215 -2.08 -19.37 -3.60
N LYS A 216 -1.45 -18.81 -4.64
CA LYS A 216 -0.90 -19.61 -5.76
C LYS A 216 0.17 -20.59 -5.31
N GLU A 217 1.03 -20.20 -4.38
CA GLU A 217 2.07 -21.06 -3.82
C GLU A 217 1.45 -22.21 -3.03
N ARG A 218 0.51 -21.92 -2.11
CA ARG A 218 -0.30 -22.93 -1.42
C ARG A 218 -1.03 -23.88 -2.39
N GLN A 219 -1.61 -23.36 -3.48
CA GLN A 219 -2.27 -24.19 -4.49
C GLN A 219 -1.28 -25.05 -5.29
N ARG A 220 -0.06 -24.57 -5.54
CA ARG A 220 1.02 -25.38 -6.14
C ARG A 220 1.52 -26.47 -5.20
N GLU A 221 1.66 -26.18 -3.90
CA GLU A 221 2.00 -27.17 -2.88
C GLU A 221 0.90 -28.24 -2.77
N MET A 222 -0.38 -27.84 -2.71
CA MET A 222 -1.51 -28.77 -2.72
C MET A 222 -1.57 -29.59 -4.02
N ALA A 223 -1.30 -28.98 -5.18
CA ALA A 223 -1.27 -29.70 -6.46
C ALA A 223 -0.07 -30.65 -6.57
N ALA A 224 1.10 -30.27 -6.05
CA ALA A 224 2.28 -31.12 -6.00
C ALA A 224 2.09 -32.29 -5.03
N ALA A 225 1.50 -32.07 -3.86
CA ALA A 225 1.10 -33.12 -2.93
C ALA A 225 0.05 -34.05 -3.56
N ALA A 226 -0.97 -33.51 -4.21
CA ALA A 226 -2.00 -34.30 -4.90
C ALA A 226 -1.50 -35.04 -6.16
N ALA A 227 -0.42 -34.58 -6.79
CA ALA A 227 0.23 -35.25 -7.91
C ALA A 227 1.26 -36.31 -7.44
N ALA A 228 1.95 -36.06 -6.33
CA ALA A 228 2.88 -37.01 -5.71
C ALA A 228 2.15 -38.16 -4.97
N ALA A 229 0.87 -37.97 -4.60
CA ALA A 229 0.04 -38.93 -3.89
C ALA A 229 -1.11 -39.50 -4.74
N ARG A 230 -0.86 -39.77 -6.04
CA ARG A 230 -1.85 -40.42 -6.92
C ARG A 230 -1.22 -41.51 -7.79
N TYR A 231 -1.68 -42.74 -7.56
CA TYR A 231 -1.69 -43.82 -8.54
C TYR A 231 -3.14 -44.29 -8.65
N GLN A 232 -3.63 -44.49 -9.87
CA GLN A 232 -4.94 -45.07 -10.14
C GLN A 232 -4.74 -46.24 -11.11
N ASP A 233 -5.27 -47.41 -10.75
CA ASP A 233 -5.44 -48.55 -11.64
C ASP A 233 -6.91 -49.00 -11.63
N ALA A 234 -7.29 -49.93 -12.49
CA ALA A 234 -8.68 -50.30 -12.74
C ALA A 234 -9.39 -50.93 -11.52
N ASN A 235 -8.66 -51.62 -10.63
CA ASN A 235 -9.28 -52.59 -9.71
C ASN A 235 -8.97 -52.42 -8.20
N VAL A 236 -7.92 -51.70 -7.77
CA VAL A 236 -7.60 -51.53 -6.34
C VAL A 236 -7.08 -50.11 -6.05
N LEU A 237 -7.43 -49.56 -4.88
CA LEU A 237 -6.94 -48.28 -4.37
C LEU A 237 -6.39 -48.44 -2.95
N VAL A 238 -5.16 -47.98 -2.68
CA VAL A 238 -4.56 -48.00 -1.33
C VAL A 238 -4.15 -46.59 -0.89
N ARG A 239 -4.48 -46.25 0.36
CA ARG A 239 -4.30 -44.91 0.94
C ARG A 239 -3.83 -44.94 2.38
N VAL A 240 -2.65 -44.41 2.68
CA VAL A 240 -2.24 -44.06 4.05
C VAL A 240 -3.14 -42.93 4.55
N GLU A 241 -3.99 -43.24 5.52
CA GLU A 241 -4.97 -42.33 6.14
C GLU A 241 -4.36 -41.47 7.26
N LYS A 242 -3.37 -42.01 7.98
CA LYS A 242 -2.71 -41.34 9.11
C LYS A 242 -1.33 -41.94 9.36
N PHE A 243 -0.36 -41.08 9.67
CA PHE A 243 0.91 -41.45 10.29
C PHE A 243 1.12 -40.60 11.55
N ASP A 244 1.61 -41.18 12.65
CA ASP A 244 1.86 -40.46 13.91
C ASP A 244 3.22 -40.75 14.55
N GLY A 245 4.23 -41.08 13.75
CA GLY A 245 5.59 -41.42 14.21
C GLY A 245 5.73 -42.84 14.79
N ALA A 246 4.66 -43.36 15.39
CA ALA A 246 4.59 -44.71 15.95
C ALA A 246 3.71 -45.67 15.13
N ASN A 247 2.65 -45.19 14.47
CA ASN A 247 1.70 -46.03 13.73
C ASN A 247 1.41 -45.48 12.34
N VAL A 248 1.26 -46.41 11.38
CA VAL A 248 0.79 -46.13 10.02
C VAL A 248 -0.59 -46.76 9.87
N THR A 249 -1.60 -45.94 9.66
CA THR A 249 -2.97 -46.37 9.33
C THR A 249 -3.19 -46.18 7.84
N PHE A 250 -3.69 -47.20 7.15
CA PHE A 250 -4.03 -47.15 5.73
C PHE A 250 -5.39 -47.79 5.43
N SER A 251 -5.98 -47.45 4.30
CA SER A 251 -7.20 -48.02 3.77
C SER A 251 -6.94 -48.71 2.44
N VAL A 252 -7.71 -49.77 2.16
CA VAL A 252 -7.72 -50.51 0.89
C VAL A 252 -9.16 -50.55 0.41
N THR A 253 -9.39 -50.06 -0.81
CA THR A 253 -10.67 -50.12 -1.50
C THR A 253 -10.56 -51.09 -2.67
N ASN A 254 -11.50 -52.03 -2.78
CA ASN A 254 -11.67 -52.83 -3.98
C ASN A 254 -12.48 -52.01 -5.00
N LEU A 255 -11.88 -51.70 -6.15
CA LEU A 255 -12.52 -50.96 -7.25
C LEU A 255 -13.03 -51.87 -8.38
N SER A 256 -12.84 -53.19 -8.28
CA SER A 256 -13.30 -54.12 -9.32
C SER A 256 -14.82 -54.11 -9.49
N SER A 257 -15.30 -54.59 -10.64
CA SER A 257 -16.72 -54.86 -10.88
C SER A 257 -17.22 -56.14 -10.19
N ASP A 258 -16.31 -57.07 -9.93
CA ASP A 258 -16.57 -58.43 -9.49
C ASP A 258 -15.31 -59.05 -8.85
N GLY A 259 -15.49 -60.06 -8.00
CA GLY A 259 -14.43 -60.71 -7.23
C GLY A 259 -14.14 -60.03 -5.89
N GLU A 260 -13.91 -60.83 -4.85
CA GLU A 260 -13.48 -60.36 -3.53
C GLU A 260 -11.96 -60.29 -3.47
N LEU A 261 -11.44 -59.16 -2.98
CA LEU A 261 -10.01 -59.00 -2.71
C LEU A 261 -9.69 -59.63 -1.34
N GLN A 262 -8.67 -60.48 -1.26
CA GLN A 262 -8.25 -61.14 -0.02
C GLN A 262 -6.85 -60.67 0.41
N PRO A 263 -6.75 -59.65 1.30
CA PRO A 263 -5.45 -59.14 1.73
C PRO A 263 -4.73 -60.12 2.67
N ASN A 264 -3.46 -60.36 2.39
CA ASN A 264 -2.58 -61.18 3.21
C ASN A 264 -1.36 -60.36 3.66
N PHE A 265 -1.58 -59.52 4.69
CA PHE A 265 -0.57 -58.58 5.20
C PHE A 265 0.48 -59.19 6.14
N ASN A 266 0.24 -60.39 6.68
CA ASN A 266 1.01 -60.95 7.78
C ASN A 266 1.60 -62.31 7.45
N THR A 267 2.81 -62.55 7.93
CA THR A 267 3.36 -63.90 8.09
C THR A 267 3.59 -64.20 9.55
N PHE A 268 3.47 -65.47 9.94
CA PHE A 268 3.72 -65.91 11.30
C PHE A 268 5.00 -66.73 11.35
N ARG A 269 5.97 -66.29 12.15
CA ARG A 269 7.16 -67.07 12.45
C ARG A 269 7.07 -67.61 13.87
N ALA A 270 7.22 -68.93 13.99
CA ALA A 270 7.36 -69.61 15.26
C ALA A 270 8.85 -69.75 15.59
N TYR A 271 9.25 -69.26 16.76
CA TYR A 271 10.60 -69.40 17.29
C TYR A 271 10.54 -70.26 18.55
N GLN A 272 11.33 -71.32 18.60
CA GLN A 272 11.51 -72.08 19.83
C GLN A 272 12.55 -71.37 20.70
N THR A 273 12.18 -71.03 21.94
CA THR A 273 13.10 -70.44 22.92
C THR A 273 14.09 -71.47 23.46
N ASP A 274 15.15 -70.99 24.12
CA ASP A 274 16.12 -71.84 24.83
C ASP A 274 15.50 -72.73 25.93
N LYS A 275 14.23 -72.48 26.31
CA LYS A 275 13.43 -73.27 27.25
C LYS A 275 12.49 -74.27 26.58
N GLY A 276 12.49 -74.34 25.25
CA GLY A 276 11.62 -75.22 24.46
C GLY A 276 10.24 -74.65 24.12
N GLU A 277 9.89 -73.46 24.60
CA GLU A 277 8.59 -72.81 24.36
C GLU A 277 8.51 -72.25 22.94
N LEU A 278 7.42 -72.49 22.23
CA LEU A 278 7.17 -71.93 20.88
C LEU A 278 6.50 -70.56 21.00
N ILE A 279 7.20 -69.50 20.62
CA ILE A 279 6.68 -68.14 20.52
C ILE A 279 6.30 -67.86 19.07
N TYR A 280 5.03 -67.58 18.82
CA TYR A 280 4.52 -67.11 17.53
C TYR A 280 4.59 -65.59 17.47
N LYS A 281 5.30 -65.07 16.47
CA LYS A 281 5.38 -63.63 16.20
C LYS A 281 4.78 -63.34 14.83
N SER A 282 3.82 -62.41 14.79
CA SER A 282 3.33 -61.84 13.55
C SER A 282 4.35 -60.83 13.01
N GLU A 283 4.76 -61.01 11.77
CA GLU A 283 5.64 -60.11 11.03
C GLU A 283 4.87 -59.56 9.83
N SER A 284 4.94 -58.25 9.62
CA SER A 284 4.34 -57.61 8.45
C SER A 284 5.07 -58.07 7.18
N LEU A 285 4.30 -58.34 6.13
CA LEU A 285 4.81 -58.54 4.77
C LEU A 285 5.03 -57.22 4.04
N LEU A 286 4.52 -56.09 4.55
CA LEU A 286 4.86 -54.76 4.08
C LEU A 286 6.20 -54.30 4.67
N SER A 287 7.08 -53.78 3.82
CA SER A 287 8.35 -53.16 4.21
C SER A 287 8.16 -51.65 4.38
N LEU A 288 8.78 -51.06 5.39
CA LEU A 288 8.75 -49.62 5.63
C LEU A 288 10.18 -49.09 5.59
N VAL A 289 10.46 -48.12 4.73
CA VAL A 289 11.81 -47.62 4.45
C VAL A 289 11.86 -46.11 4.61
N ASP A 290 12.93 -45.57 5.18
CA ASP A 290 13.13 -44.13 5.29
C ASP A 290 13.72 -43.50 4.01
N SER A 291 13.93 -42.18 4.02
CA SER A 291 14.52 -41.42 2.91
C SER A 291 15.98 -41.75 2.59
N GLU A 292 16.68 -42.45 3.48
CA GLU A 292 18.08 -42.87 3.30
C GLU A 292 18.20 -44.32 2.80
N GLY A 293 17.09 -45.07 2.78
CA GLY A 293 17.03 -46.49 2.41
C GLY A 293 17.12 -47.45 3.59
N ASN A 294 17.05 -46.97 4.84
CA ASN A 294 17.07 -47.83 6.03
C ASN A 294 15.69 -48.47 6.25
N GLY A 295 15.66 -49.79 6.43
CA GLY A 295 14.44 -50.53 6.74
C GLY A 295 14.01 -50.37 8.21
N LEU A 296 12.80 -49.88 8.44
CA LEU A 296 12.16 -49.77 9.75
C LEU A 296 11.45 -51.07 10.11
N THR A 297 11.68 -51.58 11.33
CA THR A 297 11.02 -52.80 11.80
C THR A 297 9.57 -52.51 12.20
N THR A 298 8.63 -53.11 11.50
CA THR A 298 7.19 -53.05 11.79
C THR A 298 6.71 -54.23 12.64
N ILE A 299 5.58 -54.03 13.31
CA ILE A 299 4.80 -55.05 14.01
C ILE A 299 3.58 -55.37 13.12
N GLY A 300 3.16 -56.63 13.09
CA GLY A 300 2.12 -57.14 12.17
C GLY A 300 0.84 -56.30 12.11
N ILE A 301 0.19 -56.37 10.96
CA ILE A 301 -0.92 -55.50 10.55
C ILE A 301 -2.25 -56.00 11.13
N ALA A 302 -3.05 -55.10 11.68
CA ALA A 302 -4.41 -55.39 12.17
C ALA A 302 -5.46 -54.65 11.35
N GLU A 303 -6.63 -55.26 11.15
CA GLU A 303 -7.82 -54.59 10.60
C GLU A 303 -8.48 -53.71 11.67
N LEU A 304 -9.00 -52.54 11.27
CA LEU A 304 -9.75 -51.60 12.09
C LEU A 304 -11.24 -51.66 11.72
N GLY A 305 -11.99 -52.55 12.37
CA GLY A 305 -13.42 -52.75 12.14
C GLY A 305 -14.17 -53.29 13.37
N PRO A 306 -15.52 -53.21 13.38
CA PRO A 306 -16.35 -53.68 14.51
C PRO A 306 -16.47 -55.21 14.58
N ASP A 307 -16.36 -55.91 13.45
CA ASP A 307 -16.47 -57.37 13.35
C ASP A 307 -15.13 -57.97 12.91
N SER A 308 -14.34 -58.44 13.88
CA SER A 308 -13.10 -59.18 13.60
C SER A 308 -13.41 -60.62 13.14
N GLY A 309 -13.98 -60.75 11.94
CA GLY A 309 -14.23 -62.03 11.30
C GLY A 309 -12.93 -62.78 10.98
N THR A 310 -12.99 -64.11 10.93
CA THR A 310 -11.83 -64.97 10.62
C THR A 310 -11.43 -64.98 9.14
N GLU A 311 -12.19 -64.30 8.26
CA GLU A 311 -11.91 -64.18 6.83
C GLU A 311 -11.81 -62.70 6.44
N MET A 312 -10.62 -62.27 5.99
CA MET A 312 -10.33 -60.91 5.53
C MET A 312 -10.60 -60.81 4.03
N ASN A 313 -11.86 -60.59 3.65
CA ASN A 313 -12.27 -60.38 2.26
C ASN A 313 -12.86 -58.97 2.10
N ILE A 314 -12.52 -58.27 1.02
CA ILE A 314 -13.01 -56.93 0.67
C ILE A 314 -13.85 -57.03 -0.61
N SER A 315 -15.15 -56.83 -0.48
CA SER A 315 -16.12 -56.90 -1.58
C SER A 315 -15.93 -55.75 -2.58
N PRO A 316 -16.36 -55.89 -3.85
CA PRO A 316 -16.42 -54.79 -4.81
C PRO A 316 -17.05 -53.51 -4.24
N GLY A 317 -16.34 -52.38 -4.32
CA GLY A 317 -16.75 -51.09 -3.76
C GLY A 317 -16.57 -50.93 -2.24
N GLU A 318 -16.18 -51.98 -1.51
CA GLU A 318 -15.90 -51.93 -0.07
C GLU A 318 -14.53 -51.29 0.20
N THR A 319 -14.43 -50.54 1.31
CA THR A 319 -13.17 -49.99 1.80
C THR A 319 -12.92 -50.44 3.23
N ARG A 320 -11.80 -51.14 3.46
CA ARG A 320 -11.37 -51.55 4.80
C ARG A 320 -10.16 -50.75 5.26
N LYS A 321 -9.96 -50.67 6.58
CA LYS A 321 -8.87 -49.92 7.21
C LYS A 321 -7.97 -50.87 7.99
N PHE A 322 -6.68 -50.58 7.97
CA PHE A 322 -5.62 -51.39 8.54
C PHE A 322 -4.63 -50.49 9.28
N ILE A 323 -3.95 -51.04 10.29
CA ILE A 323 -2.92 -50.35 11.07
C ILE A 323 -1.71 -51.25 11.27
N THR A 324 -0.52 -50.66 11.22
CA THR A 324 0.75 -51.28 11.61
C THR A 324 1.54 -50.32 12.50
N SER A 325 2.27 -50.86 13.48
CA SER A 325 3.08 -50.08 14.41
C SER A 325 4.58 -50.26 14.12
N ILE A 326 5.34 -49.18 14.24
CA ILE A 326 6.79 -49.17 14.08
C ILE A 326 7.43 -49.48 15.45
N LYS A 327 8.40 -50.40 15.48
CA LYS A 327 9.04 -50.86 16.72
C LYS A 327 9.93 -49.80 17.39
N SER A 328 10.48 -48.89 16.59
CA SER A 328 11.25 -47.73 17.04
C SER A 328 10.53 -46.50 16.53
N GLU A 329 10.04 -45.65 17.44
CA GLU A 329 9.36 -44.40 17.10
C GLU A 329 10.29 -43.50 16.27
N VAL A 330 9.74 -42.91 15.22
CA VAL A 330 10.43 -42.00 14.29
C VAL A 330 9.71 -40.65 14.28
N ALA A 331 10.42 -39.59 13.88
CA ALA A 331 9.84 -38.25 13.81
C ALA A 331 8.61 -38.23 12.88
N PRO A 332 7.45 -37.69 13.29
CA PRO A 332 6.23 -37.67 12.47
C PRO A 332 6.42 -37.02 11.09
N GLU A 333 7.27 -36.00 11.00
CA GLU A 333 7.64 -35.29 9.78
C GLU A 333 8.59 -36.06 8.84
N MET A 334 9.06 -37.26 9.24
CA MET A 334 9.99 -38.06 8.45
C MET A 334 9.33 -38.58 7.17
N LYS A 335 10.03 -38.45 6.03
CA LYS A 335 9.57 -39.04 4.77
C LYS A 335 9.85 -40.55 4.76
N LEU A 336 8.77 -41.32 4.67
CA LEU A 336 8.79 -42.78 4.67
C LEU A 336 8.22 -43.34 3.36
N SER A 337 8.50 -44.60 3.09
CA SER A 337 8.01 -45.37 1.94
C SER A 337 7.55 -46.74 2.40
N LEU A 338 6.25 -47.03 2.26
CA LEU A 338 5.65 -48.33 2.55
C LEU A 338 5.54 -49.14 1.25
N GLU A 339 6.24 -50.26 1.19
CA GLU A 339 6.28 -51.17 0.06
C GLU A 339 5.21 -52.25 0.23
N PHE A 340 4.44 -52.47 -0.84
CA PHE A 340 3.42 -53.49 -0.98
C PHE A 340 3.89 -54.52 -2.00
N PRO A 341 4.36 -55.70 -1.56
CA PRO A 341 4.67 -56.80 -2.45
C PRO A 341 3.41 -57.29 -3.16
N ALA A 342 3.51 -57.56 -4.46
CA ALA A 342 2.46 -58.14 -5.32
C ALA A 342 1.46 -59.05 -4.55
N LYS A 343 1.98 -60.13 -3.96
CA LYS A 343 1.17 -61.18 -3.30
C LYS A 343 0.37 -60.75 -2.07
N VAL A 344 0.63 -59.57 -1.49
CA VAL A 344 -0.02 -59.12 -0.26
C VAL A 344 -1.45 -58.65 -0.48
N ILE A 345 -1.75 -58.14 -1.67
CA ILE A 345 -3.12 -57.82 -2.12
C ILE A 345 -3.38 -58.38 -3.52
N ASN A 346 -2.76 -59.52 -3.85
CA ASN A 346 -2.81 -60.22 -5.14
C ASN A 346 -2.46 -59.38 -6.39
N THR A 347 -1.67 -58.30 -6.22
CA THR A 347 -1.41 -57.35 -7.30
C THR A 347 -0.44 -57.86 -8.36
N ASP A 348 -0.57 -57.36 -9.60
CA ASP A 348 0.29 -57.73 -10.74
C ASP A 348 1.77 -57.46 -10.47
N GLU A 349 2.06 -56.28 -9.94
CA GLU A 349 3.39 -55.82 -9.59
C GLU A 349 3.44 -55.42 -8.11
N ALA A 350 4.66 -55.31 -7.57
CA ALA A 350 4.90 -54.67 -6.29
C ALA A 350 4.95 -53.15 -6.47
N PHE A 351 4.51 -52.40 -5.46
CA PHE A 351 4.48 -50.93 -5.52
C PHE A 351 4.89 -50.30 -4.20
N THR A 352 5.27 -49.03 -4.25
CA THR A 352 5.79 -48.29 -3.10
C THR A 352 5.02 -47.00 -2.89
N LEU A 353 4.73 -46.72 -1.63
CA LEU A 353 3.79 -45.71 -1.18
C LEU A 353 4.53 -44.70 -0.29
N SER A 354 4.94 -43.56 -0.84
CA SER A 354 5.75 -42.55 -0.13
C SER A 354 4.91 -41.49 0.57
N PHE A 355 5.11 -41.27 1.88
CA PHE A 355 4.36 -40.35 2.75
C PHE A 355 5.28 -39.56 3.71
N THR A 356 4.69 -38.57 4.37
CA THR A 356 5.26 -37.79 5.49
C THR A 356 4.24 -37.81 6.66
N ASP A 357 4.23 -36.81 7.54
CA ASP A 357 3.18 -36.52 8.54
C ASP A 357 1.74 -36.44 7.97
N SER A 358 1.63 -36.46 6.65
CA SER A 358 0.45 -36.22 5.83
C SER A 358 0.18 -37.41 4.90
N VAL A 359 -1.12 -37.71 4.76
CA VAL A 359 -1.75 -38.73 3.90
C VAL A 359 -1.02 -38.93 2.55
N ALA A 360 -0.70 -40.18 2.19
CA ALA A 360 -0.28 -40.52 0.82
C ALA A 360 -0.94 -41.78 0.28
N MET A 361 -0.78 -42.06 -1.03
CA MET A 361 -1.48 -43.13 -1.74
C MET A 361 -0.60 -43.72 -2.87
N ALA A 362 -0.73 -45.03 -3.13
CA ALA A 362 -0.13 -45.74 -4.28
C ALA A 362 -0.86 -47.08 -4.50
N THR A 363 -0.58 -47.77 -5.61
CA THR A 363 -1.42 -48.85 -6.16
C THR A 363 -0.61 -49.78 -7.09
N ALA A 364 -1.14 -50.97 -7.40
CA ALA A 364 -0.72 -51.87 -8.50
C ALA A 364 -1.92 -52.68 -9.05
N GLY A 365 -1.75 -53.37 -10.19
CA GLY A 365 -2.76 -54.20 -10.90
C GLY A 365 -3.21 -55.46 -10.14
N LEU A 366 -3.77 -56.51 -10.75
CA LEU A 366 -4.18 -57.78 -10.10
C LEU A 366 -4.07 -58.97 -11.08
N ASN A 367 -3.50 -60.11 -10.64
CA ASN A 367 -3.51 -61.39 -11.40
C ASN A 367 -4.82 -62.18 -11.21
#